data_AF-A0A1B1NQ34-F1
#
_entry.id   AF-A0A1B1NQ34-F1
#
_cell.length_a   1.000
_cell.length_b   1.000
_cell.length_c   1.000
_cell.angle_alpha   90.00
_cell.angle_beta   90.00
_cell.angle_gamma   90.00
#
_symmetry.space_group_name_H-M   'P 1'
#
loop_
_entity.id
_entity.type
_entity.pdbx_description
1 polymer ?
#
loop_
_entity_poly.entity_id
_entity_poly.type
_entity_poly.pdbx_seq_one_letter_code
_entity_poly.pdbx_strand_id
1 'polypeptide(L)'
;MSIYAPGTPTYKKVIGYIGMALLALSLVGVLTSTLINDQLYAILSIGAGLISAVIVILMLWLMRDEQSELSLHIKEMRHKRWKAVLCIVIVIPLFLQISLAKGLPVVIHHLISDEAIILNSVKETRHGYKNKGPDGCVYINGYRFWYNNFICGLTEEDWYEVKPDDVLVLKGSKSAIGFSYQGYKKLTSSLLQQTIAERLKQQGYKALTLKEAQALVSQ
;
A
#
# COMPACT_ATOMS: atom_id res chain seq x y z
N MET A 1 12.52 20.46 -21.18
CA MET A 1 12.35 21.84 -20.68
C MET A 1 12.30 21.76 -19.16
N SER A 2 13.21 22.44 -18.44
CA SER A 2 13.22 22.39 -16.97
C SER A 2 12.02 23.16 -16.41
N ILE A 3 11.19 22.51 -15.59
CA ILE A 3 10.03 23.12 -14.94
C ILE A 3 10.44 24.32 -14.05
N TYR A 4 11.71 24.34 -13.64
CA TYR A 4 12.34 25.35 -12.78
C TYR A 4 13.08 26.46 -13.54
N ALA A 5 13.06 26.48 -14.88
CA ALA A 5 13.72 27.53 -15.65
C ALA A 5 13.03 28.91 -15.45
N PRO A 6 13.79 30.03 -15.51
CA PRO A 6 13.19 31.37 -15.55
C PRO A 6 12.26 31.49 -16.76
N GLY A 7 11.05 32.05 -16.58
CA GLY A 7 10.06 32.24 -17.64
C GLY A 7 8.99 31.15 -17.78
N THR A 8 9.03 30.06 -17.00
CA THR A 8 7.91 29.09 -16.98
C THR A 8 6.68 29.67 -16.27
N PRO A 9 5.47 29.54 -16.87
CA PRO A 9 4.21 29.97 -16.24
C PRO A 9 3.99 29.32 -14.87
N THR A 10 3.41 30.07 -13.92
CA THR A 10 3.20 29.62 -12.53
C THR A 10 2.43 28.30 -12.45
N TYR A 11 1.41 28.08 -13.27
CA TYR A 11 0.63 26.84 -13.26
C TYR A 11 1.47 25.60 -13.62
N LYS A 12 2.44 25.71 -14.54
CA LYS A 12 3.35 24.61 -14.90
C LYS A 12 4.25 24.24 -13.72
N LYS A 13 4.70 25.23 -12.93
CA LYS A 13 5.48 25.00 -11.70
C LYS A 13 4.65 24.27 -10.64
N VAL A 14 3.41 24.70 -10.42
CA VAL A 14 2.49 24.07 -9.45
C VAL A 14 2.23 22.61 -9.81
N ILE A 15 1.94 22.31 -11.08
CA ILE A 15 1.77 20.92 -11.55
C ILE A 15 3.04 20.10 -11.30
N GLY A 16 4.23 20.69 -11.54
CA GLY A 16 5.51 20.06 -11.23
C GLY A 16 5.66 19.71 -9.75
N TYR A 17 5.35 20.64 -8.84
CA TYR A 17 5.41 20.37 -7.39
C TYR A 17 4.41 19.30 -6.95
N ILE A 18 3.18 19.32 -7.48
CA ILE A 18 2.18 18.28 -7.22
C ILE A 18 2.70 16.92 -7.69
N GLY A 19 3.25 16.84 -8.90
CA GLY A 19 3.84 15.60 -9.43
C GLY A 19 4.98 15.07 -8.56
N MET A 20 5.87 15.95 -8.08
CA MET A 20 6.96 15.57 -7.18
C MET A 20 6.44 15.10 -5.80
N ALA A 21 5.43 15.75 -5.25
CA ALA A 21 4.81 15.34 -4.00
C ALA A 21 4.16 13.96 -4.13
N LEU A 22 3.40 13.72 -5.21
CA LEU A 22 2.83 12.40 -5.50
C LEU A 22 3.91 11.34 -5.68
N LEU A 23 5.05 11.68 -6.29
CA LEU A 23 6.17 10.77 -6.45
C LEU A 23 6.77 10.37 -5.10
N ALA A 24 6.98 11.36 -4.22
CA ALA A 24 7.45 11.11 -2.86
C ALA A 24 6.46 10.22 -2.09
N LEU A 25 5.15 10.48 -2.20
CA LEU A 25 4.12 9.65 -1.58
C LEU A 25 4.13 8.22 -2.12
N SER A 26 4.26 8.04 -3.44
CA SER A 26 4.36 6.72 -4.06
C SER A 26 5.57 5.93 -3.53
N LEU A 27 6.73 6.57 -3.44
CA LEU A 27 7.95 5.96 -2.89
C LEU A 27 7.73 5.51 -1.45
N VAL A 28 7.18 6.37 -0.60
CA VAL A 28 6.84 6.02 0.79
C VAL A 28 5.85 4.85 0.85
N GLY A 29 4.81 4.86 0.02
CA GLY A 29 3.82 3.78 -0.03
C GLY A 29 4.41 2.43 -0.45
N VAL A 30 5.41 2.40 -1.33
CA VAL A 30 6.04 1.15 -1.80
C VAL A 30 7.11 0.65 -0.83
N LEU A 31 7.90 1.55 -0.24
CA LEU A 31 9.08 1.20 0.55
C LEU A 31 8.77 0.88 2.02
N THR A 32 7.57 1.20 2.51
CA THR A 32 7.18 0.95 3.90
C THR A 32 6.38 -0.34 4.07
N SER A 33 6.64 -1.05 5.17
CA SER A 33 5.88 -2.23 5.61
C SER A 33 4.63 -1.84 6.42
N THR A 34 3.93 -0.81 5.97
CA THR A 34 2.72 -0.32 6.64
C THR A 34 1.47 -0.87 5.97
N LEU A 35 0.66 -1.56 6.77
CA LEU A 35 -0.63 -2.13 6.41
C LEU A 35 -1.73 -1.12 6.74
N ILE A 36 -2.36 -0.55 5.73
CA ILE A 36 -3.48 0.37 5.86
C ILE A 36 -4.76 -0.42 6.13
N ASN A 37 -5.62 0.10 7.00
CA ASN A 37 -6.93 -0.48 7.25
C ASN A 37 -7.70 -0.71 5.94
N ASP A 38 -8.24 -1.91 5.77
CA ASP A 38 -8.84 -2.36 4.53
C ASP A 38 -10.02 -1.47 4.08
N GLN A 39 -10.86 -1.02 5.02
CA GLN A 39 -11.99 -0.14 4.71
C GLN A 39 -11.52 1.24 4.27
N LEU A 40 -10.52 1.81 4.96
CA LEU A 40 -9.93 3.09 4.58
C LEU A 40 -9.25 3.01 3.21
N TYR A 41 -8.47 1.94 2.98
CA TYR A 41 -7.81 1.70 1.70
C TYR A 41 -8.82 1.61 0.56
N ALA A 42 -9.95 0.93 0.77
CA ALA A 42 -11.03 0.82 -0.22
C ALA A 42 -11.62 2.19 -0.59
N ILE A 43 -11.93 3.02 0.41
CA ILE A 43 -12.50 4.37 0.20
C ILE A 43 -11.51 5.25 -0.59
N LEU A 44 -10.26 5.28 -0.16
CA LEU A 44 -9.22 6.08 -0.81
C LEU A 44 -8.89 5.55 -2.21
N SER A 45 -8.96 4.23 -2.41
CA SER A 45 -8.81 3.59 -3.71
C SER A 45 -9.88 4.00 -4.70
N ILE A 46 -11.13 4.10 -4.26
CA ILE A 46 -12.24 4.59 -5.11
C ILE A 46 -12.00 6.07 -5.45
N GLY A 47 -11.64 6.88 -4.46
CA GLY A 47 -11.33 8.30 -4.67
C GLY A 47 -10.19 8.51 -5.67
N ALA A 48 -9.08 7.78 -5.51
CA ALA A 48 -7.94 7.82 -6.42
C ALA A 48 -8.32 7.36 -7.84
N GLY A 49 -9.15 6.32 -7.95
CA GLY A 49 -9.68 5.85 -9.24
C GLY A 49 -10.53 6.90 -9.96
N LEU A 50 -11.41 7.61 -9.23
CA LEU A 50 -12.24 8.69 -9.79
C LEU A 50 -11.38 9.88 -10.26
N ILE A 51 -10.44 10.34 -9.43
CA ILE A 51 -9.52 11.42 -9.79
C ILE A 51 -8.71 11.02 -11.03
N SER A 52 -8.21 9.79 -11.06
CA SER A 52 -7.48 9.28 -12.21
C SER A 52 -8.34 9.20 -13.46
N ALA A 53 -9.59 8.77 -13.37
CA ALA A 53 -10.49 8.69 -14.53
C ALA A 53 -10.70 10.08 -15.13
N VAL A 54 -10.93 11.10 -14.30
CA VAL A 54 -11.06 12.49 -14.74
C VAL A 54 -9.79 12.97 -15.46
N ILE A 55 -8.61 12.73 -14.87
CA ILE A 55 -7.33 13.12 -15.49
C ILE A 55 -7.13 12.40 -16.83
N VAL A 56 -7.39 11.10 -16.90
CA VAL A 56 -7.26 10.33 -18.15
C VAL A 56 -8.21 10.85 -19.23
N ILE A 57 -9.48 11.08 -18.90
CA ILE A 57 -10.47 11.62 -19.85
C ILE A 57 -10.02 12.99 -20.35
N LEU A 58 -9.59 13.89 -19.46
CA LEU A 58 -9.09 15.20 -19.84
C LEU A 58 -7.85 15.11 -20.73
N MET A 59 -6.89 14.25 -20.40
CA MET A 59 -5.69 14.05 -21.22
C MET A 59 -6.05 13.49 -22.60
N LEU A 60 -6.92 12.48 -22.69
CA LEU A 60 -7.36 11.93 -23.97
C LEU A 60 -8.17 12.94 -24.79
N TRP A 61 -8.97 13.79 -24.15
CA TRP A 61 -9.69 14.87 -24.80
C TRP A 61 -8.72 15.92 -25.36
N LEU A 62 -7.75 16.37 -24.56
CA LEU A 62 -6.69 17.28 -25.01
C LEU A 62 -5.85 16.68 -26.14
N MET A 63 -5.60 15.38 -26.13
CA MET A 63 -4.90 14.70 -27.24
C MET A 63 -5.66 14.79 -28.57
N ARG A 64 -7.00 14.83 -28.53
CA ARG A 64 -7.84 14.96 -29.72
C ARG A 64 -7.82 16.36 -30.30
N ASP A 65 -7.65 17.38 -29.47
CA ASP A 65 -7.49 18.77 -29.91
C ASP A 65 -6.11 18.94 -30.57
N GLU A 66 -6.10 19.20 -31.88
CA GLU A 66 -4.87 19.30 -32.67
C GLU A 66 -3.99 20.49 -32.31
N GLN A 67 -4.55 21.51 -31.65
CA GLN A 67 -3.84 22.70 -31.23
C GLN A 67 -3.28 22.61 -29.81
N SER A 68 -3.60 21.55 -29.05
CA SER A 68 -3.13 21.42 -27.69
C SER A 68 -1.63 21.10 -27.60
N GLU A 69 -0.94 21.63 -26.58
CA GLU A 69 0.48 21.32 -26.31
C GLU A 69 0.71 19.80 -26.20
N LEU A 70 -0.25 19.06 -25.62
CA LEU A 70 -0.17 17.62 -25.43
C LEU A 70 -0.26 16.85 -26.76
N SER A 71 -1.19 17.26 -27.63
CA SER A 71 -1.36 16.64 -28.96
C SER A 71 -0.13 16.86 -29.83
N LEU A 72 0.41 18.08 -29.85
CA LEU A 72 1.63 18.42 -30.58
C LEU A 72 2.83 17.59 -30.09
N HIS A 73 3.03 17.51 -28.78
CA HIS A 73 4.16 16.75 -28.21
C HIS A 73 4.05 15.24 -28.47
N ILE A 74 2.83 14.67 -28.46
CA ILE A 74 2.62 13.26 -28.81
C ILE A 74 2.78 13.04 -30.31
N LYS A 75 2.36 14.00 -31.15
CA LYS A 75 2.58 13.94 -32.61
C LYS A 75 4.08 13.88 -32.93
N GLU A 76 4.92 14.63 -32.22
CA GLU A 76 6.39 14.58 -32.32
C GLU A 76 6.99 13.22 -31.95
N MET A 77 6.40 12.51 -30.97
CA MET A 77 6.83 11.18 -30.53
C MET A 77 6.47 10.04 -31.51
N ARG A 78 6.52 10.28 -32.82
CA ARG A 78 6.00 9.47 -33.95
C ARG A 78 6.01 7.94 -33.79
N HIS A 79 7.07 7.33 -33.23
CA HIS A 79 7.17 5.87 -33.03
C HIS A 79 6.81 5.36 -31.61
N LYS A 80 6.60 6.25 -30.65
CA LYS A 80 6.34 5.93 -29.23
C LYS A 80 4.96 6.40 -28.74
N ARG A 81 4.07 6.84 -29.65
CA ARG A 81 2.72 7.32 -29.32
C ARG A 81 1.91 6.34 -28.46
N TRP A 82 1.97 5.05 -28.80
CA TRP A 82 1.31 4.01 -28.02
C TRP A 82 1.85 3.91 -26.58
N LYS A 83 3.15 4.16 -26.36
CA LYS A 83 3.74 4.21 -25.01
C LYS A 83 3.22 5.41 -24.22
N ALA A 84 3.02 6.55 -24.88
CA ALA A 84 2.43 7.73 -24.24
C ALA A 84 0.98 7.46 -23.82
N VAL A 85 0.17 6.85 -24.71
CA VAL A 85 -1.21 6.44 -24.38
C VAL A 85 -1.22 5.41 -23.25
N LEU A 86 -0.34 4.41 -23.29
CA LEU A 86 -0.20 3.42 -22.22
C LEU A 86 0.17 4.08 -20.88
N CYS A 87 1.07 5.05 -20.91
CA CYS A 87 1.45 5.81 -19.72
C CYS A 87 0.24 6.55 -19.13
N ILE A 88 -0.54 7.23 -19.98
CA ILE A 88 -1.73 7.95 -19.57
C ILE A 88 -2.78 7.00 -18.98
N VAL A 89 -3.07 5.90 -19.67
CA VAL A 89 -4.20 5.00 -19.33
C VAL A 89 -3.86 3.99 -18.24
N ILE A 90 -2.57 3.70 -17.98
CA ILE A 90 -2.17 2.68 -16.99
C ILE A 90 -1.24 3.26 -15.92
N VAL A 91 -0.15 3.91 -16.33
CA VAL A 91 0.89 4.34 -15.38
C VAL A 91 0.38 5.45 -14.48
N ILE A 92 -0.31 6.46 -15.02
CA ILE A 92 -0.88 7.56 -14.23
C ILE A 92 -1.92 7.04 -13.21
N PRO A 93 -2.91 6.20 -13.58
CA PRO A 93 -3.83 5.62 -12.61
C PRO A 93 -3.14 4.81 -11.52
N LEU A 94 -2.22 3.93 -11.90
CA LEU A 94 -1.49 3.11 -10.93
C LEU A 94 -0.69 3.99 -9.96
N PHE A 95 -0.04 5.03 -10.48
CA PHE A 95 0.74 5.98 -9.69
C PHE A 95 -0.13 6.78 -8.72
N LEU A 96 -1.28 7.28 -9.17
CA LEU A 96 -2.24 7.96 -8.30
C LEU A 96 -2.81 7.02 -7.24
N GLN A 97 -3.11 5.77 -7.61
CA GLN A 97 -3.57 4.75 -6.69
C GLN A 97 -2.58 4.54 -5.55
N ILE A 98 -1.32 4.31 -5.87
CA ILE A 98 -0.28 4.08 -4.86
C ILE A 98 -0.06 5.33 -4.02
N SER A 99 0.01 6.51 -4.64
CA SER A 99 0.23 7.79 -3.95
C SER A 99 -0.88 8.10 -2.94
N LEU A 100 -2.14 7.98 -3.34
CA LEU A 100 -3.28 8.47 -2.55
C LEU A 100 -3.89 7.40 -1.65
N ALA A 101 -3.98 6.15 -2.12
CA ALA A 101 -4.59 5.07 -1.33
C ALA A 101 -3.61 4.42 -0.36
N LYS A 102 -2.30 4.54 -0.60
CA LYS A 102 -1.25 4.00 0.29
C LYS A 102 -0.31 5.08 0.82
N GLY A 103 0.39 5.79 -0.05
CA GLY A 103 1.45 6.74 0.31
C GLY A 103 1.01 7.81 1.31
N LEU A 104 -0.07 8.52 1.00
CA LEU A 104 -0.61 9.57 1.87
C LEU A 104 -1.05 9.00 3.25
N PRO A 105 -1.85 7.92 3.33
CA PRO A 105 -2.16 7.26 4.59
C PRO A 105 -0.92 6.84 5.39
N VAL A 106 0.12 6.32 4.74
CA VAL A 106 1.36 5.93 5.43
C VAL A 106 2.03 7.13 6.10
N VAL A 107 2.15 8.26 5.40
CA VAL A 107 2.72 9.49 5.98
C VAL A 107 1.91 9.92 7.20
N ILE A 108 0.58 9.97 7.07
CA ILE A 108 -0.31 10.34 8.17
C ILE A 108 -0.14 9.36 9.33
N HIS A 109 -0.12 8.06 9.07
CA HIS A 109 0.07 7.02 10.07
C HIS A 109 1.34 7.23 10.88
N HIS A 110 2.48 7.51 10.25
CA HIS A 110 3.73 7.76 10.96
C HIS A 110 3.70 9.01 11.85
N LEU A 111 2.85 9.99 11.56
CA LEU A 111 2.70 11.19 12.38
C LEU A 111 1.82 10.98 13.63
N ILE A 112 0.91 10.01 13.62
CA ILE A 112 -0.11 9.82 14.66
C ILE A 112 -0.11 8.42 15.30
N SER A 113 0.88 7.59 14.99
CA SER A 113 0.93 6.22 15.48
C SER A 113 1.70 6.11 16.78
N ASP A 114 1.22 5.22 17.64
CA ASP A 114 1.87 4.83 18.88
C ASP A 114 2.42 3.41 18.75
N GLU A 115 3.44 3.08 19.53
CA GLU A 115 3.96 1.72 19.60
C GLU A 115 2.85 0.73 20.00
N ALA A 116 2.79 -0.39 19.29
CA ALA A 116 1.77 -1.39 19.48
C ALA A 116 2.27 -2.80 19.18
N ILE A 117 1.69 -3.76 19.90
CA ILE A 117 1.79 -5.18 19.59
C ILE A 117 0.41 -5.64 19.17
N ILE A 118 0.32 -6.25 18.00
CA ILE A 118 -0.90 -6.86 17.49
C ILE A 118 -0.70 -8.36 17.26
N LEU A 119 -1.78 -9.12 17.33
CA LEU A 119 -1.84 -10.51 16.97
C LEU A 119 -2.64 -10.63 15.69
N ASN A 120 -2.06 -11.29 14.70
CA ASN A 120 -2.73 -11.51 13.43
C ASN A 120 -2.42 -12.90 12.88
N SER A 121 -3.37 -13.47 12.16
CA SER A 121 -3.26 -14.79 11.57
C SER A 121 -2.66 -14.73 10.18
N VAL A 122 -1.83 -15.71 9.86
CA VAL A 122 -1.29 -15.92 8.52
C VAL A 122 -2.38 -16.43 7.60
N LYS A 123 -2.46 -15.88 6.40
CA LYS A 123 -3.32 -16.41 5.33
C LYS A 123 -2.60 -17.54 4.60
N GLU A 124 -1.43 -17.25 4.06
CA GLU A 124 -0.59 -18.18 3.32
C GLU A 124 0.83 -17.60 3.19
N THR A 125 1.82 -18.47 2.97
CA THR A 125 3.18 -18.03 2.64
C THR A 125 3.25 -17.53 1.19
N ARG A 126 4.13 -16.58 0.90
CA ARG A 126 4.36 -16.16 -0.49
C ARG A 126 5.06 -17.30 -1.26
N HIS A 127 5.10 -17.24 -2.58
CA HIS A 127 5.85 -18.25 -3.33
C HIS A 127 7.36 -18.09 -3.11
N GLY A 128 7.99 -19.08 -2.47
CA GLY A 128 9.43 -19.13 -2.18
C GLY A 128 9.88 -18.17 -1.08
N TYR A 129 10.85 -18.62 -0.25
CA TYR A 129 11.43 -17.79 0.80
C TYR A 129 12.19 -16.58 0.22
N LYS A 130 13.03 -16.83 -0.79
CA LYS A 130 13.72 -15.81 -1.59
C LYS A 130 12.97 -15.58 -2.90
N ASN A 131 12.41 -14.39 -3.07
CA ASN A 131 11.70 -14.01 -4.29
C ASN A 131 12.06 -12.56 -4.69
N LYS A 132 11.49 -12.03 -5.77
CA LYS A 132 11.67 -10.62 -6.17
C LYS A 132 11.09 -9.70 -5.08
N GLY A 133 11.96 -9.20 -4.20
CA GLY A 133 11.60 -8.33 -3.08
C GLY A 133 12.32 -8.75 -1.78
N PRO A 134 11.85 -8.27 -0.62
CA PRO A 134 12.33 -8.74 0.67
C PRO A 134 12.01 -10.23 0.88
N ASP A 135 12.87 -10.93 1.60
CA ASP A 135 12.75 -12.36 1.92
C ASP A 135 11.68 -12.62 3.00
N GLY A 136 11.23 -13.87 3.09
CA GLY A 136 10.38 -14.34 4.20
C GLY A 136 9.00 -13.68 4.23
N CYS A 137 8.39 -13.45 3.07
CA CYS A 137 7.08 -12.80 3.00
C CYS A 137 5.92 -13.77 3.25
N VAL A 138 4.95 -13.32 4.04
CA VAL A 138 3.70 -14.04 4.31
C VAL A 138 2.51 -13.10 4.14
N TYR A 139 1.43 -13.61 3.54
CA TYR A 139 0.16 -12.89 3.48
C TYR A 139 -0.54 -12.99 4.82
N ILE A 140 -1.16 -11.90 5.24
CA ILE A 140 -1.80 -11.77 6.55
C ILE A 140 -3.29 -11.55 6.35
N ASN A 141 -4.14 -12.20 7.17
CA ASN A 141 -5.58 -11.99 7.10
C ASN A 141 -5.98 -10.58 7.60
N GLY A 142 -7.19 -10.16 7.24
CA GLY A 142 -7.72 -8.84 7.56
C GLY A 142 -7.27 -7.72 6.61
N TYR A 143 -6.36 -8.03 5.68
CA TYR A 143 -5.90 -7.12 4.65
C TYR A 143 -5.95 -7.78 3.27
N ARG A 144 -6.71 -7.21 2.34
CA ARG A 144 -7.04 -7.87 1.05
C ARG A 144 -6.43 -7.20 -0.16
N PHE A 145 -6.06 -5.92 -0.05
CA PHE A 145 -5.59 -5.15 -1.20
C PHE A 145 -4.15 -5.49 -1.57
N TRP A 146 -3.87 -5.48 -2.88
CA TRP A 146 -2.53 -5.67 -3.43
C TRP A 146 -1.56 -4.60 -2.88
N TYR A 147 -0.33 -5.01 -2.57
CA TYR A 147 0.67 -4.23 -1.82
C TYR A 147 0.26 -3.81 -0.39
N ASN A 148 -0.86 -4.31 0.12
CA ASN A 148 -1.33 -3.99 1.47
C ASN A 148 -1.66 -5.26 2.28
N ASN A 149 -1.24 -6.45 1.86
CA ASN A 149 -1.74 -7.72 2.39
C ASN A 149 -0.66 -8.70 2.85
N PHE A 150 0.59 -8.28 2.90
CA PHE A 150 1.70 -9.13 3.32
C PHE A 150 2.68 -8.37 4.22
N ILE A 151 3.38 -9.13 5.05
CA ILE A 151 4.57 -8.69 5.78
C ILE A 151 5.76 -9.54 5.33
N CYS A 152 6.97 -9.07 5.56
CA CYS A 152 8.19 -9.79 5.18
C CYS A 152 9.23 -9.73 6.30
N GLY A 153 10.33 -10.46 6.15
CA GLY A 153 11.39 -10.53 7.15
C GLY A 153 11.18 -11.62 8.20
N LEU A 154 10.37 -12.64 7.91
CA LEU A 154 10.44 -13.90 8.66
C LEU A 154 11.79 -14.58 8.40
N THR A 155 12.31 -15.29 9.39
CA THR A 155 13.45 -16.19 9.20
C THR A 155 13.05 -17.34 8.29
N GLU A 156 14.03 -17.97 7.65
CA GLU A 156 13.79 -19.11 6.76
C GLU A 156 13.10 -20.26 7.49
N GLU A 157 13.57 -20.57 8.69
CA GLU A 157 13.00 -21.58 9.58
C GLU A 157 11.53 -21.29 9.90
N ASP A 158 11.22 -20.09 10.41
CA ASP A 158 9.85 -19.72 10.77
C ASP A 158 8.93 -19.70 9.55
N TRP A 159 9.44 -19.28 8.39
CA TRP A 159 8.68 -19.22 7.15
C TRP A 159 8.28 -20.61 6.63
N TYR A 160 9.16 -21.60 6.75
CA TYR A 160 8.85 -22.99 6.39
C TYR A 160 7.90 -23.65 7.39
N GLU A 161 7.91 -23.22 8.65
CA GLU A 161 7.05 -23.79 9.68
C GLU A 161 5.65 -23.17 9.75
N VAL A 162 5.51 -21.90 9.38
CA VAL A 162 4.23 -21.18 9.45
C VAL A 162 3.20 -21.78 8.50
N LYS A 163 2.00 -22.02 9.02
CA LYS A 163 0.86 -22.54 8.29
C LYS A 163 -0.28 -21.51 8.22
N PRO A 164 -1.23 -21.68 7.29
CA PRO A 164 -2.47 -20.91 7.31
C PRO A 164 -3.15 -20.96 8.69
N ASP A 165 -3.71 -19.83 9.09
CA ASP A 165 -4.33 -19.55 10.40
C ASP A 165 -3.38 -19.51 11.62
N ASP A 166 -2.06 -19.73 11.43
CA ASP A 166 -1.08 -19.54 12.50
C ASP A 166 -1.05 -18.08 12.97
N VAL A 167 -0.96 -17.87 14.28
CA VAL A 167 -0.98 -16.53 14.87
C VAL A 167 0.44 -16.02 15.08
N LEU A 168 0.73 -14.87 14.49
CA LEU A 168 1.97 -14.12 14.71
C LEU A 168 1.72 -12.94 15.64
N VAL A 169 2.63 -12.75 16.58
CA VAL A 169 2.71 -11.55 17.41
C VAL A 169 3.56 -10.54 16.66
N LEU A 170 2.92 -9.50 16.13
CA LEU A 170 3.56 -8.46 15.35
C LEU A 170 3.85 -7.24 16.23
N LYS A 171 5.11 -6.79 16.24
CA LYS A 171 5.55 -5.56 16.88
C LYS A 171 5.67 -4.44 15.86
N GLY A 172 5.24 -3.25 16.23
CA GLY A 172 5.32 -2.09 15.36
C GLY A 172 4.62 -0.86 15.94
N SER A 173 3.98 -0.08 15.09
CA SER A 173 3.14 1.05 15.50
C SER A 173 1.72 0.94 14.94
N LYS A 174 0.72 1.37 15.71
CA LYS A 174 -0.71 1.31 15.35
C LYS A 174 -1.33 2.70 15.42
N SER A 175 -2.23 2.98 14.49
CA SER A 175 -3.16 4.10 14.59
C SER A 175 -4.51 3.72 13.98
N ALA A 176 -5.47 4.64 13.96
CA ALA A 176 -6.74 4.42 13.25
C ALA A 176 -6.55 4.15 11.73
N ILE A 177 -5.42 4.58 11.17
CA ILE A 177 -5.10 4.42 9.74
C ILE A 177 -4.66 3.00 9.42
N GLY A 178 -3.93 2.34 10.31
CA GLY A 178 -3.27 1.08 10.00
C GLY A 178 -2.24 0.64 11.03
N PHE A 179 -1.35 -0.26 10.59
CA PHE A 179 -0.28 -0.82 11.40
C PHE A 179 1.04 -0.86 10.61
N SER A 180 2.10 -0.27 11.14
CA SER A 180 3.44 -0.35 10.58
C SER A 180 4.22 -1.49 11.22
N TYR A 181 4.60 -2.48 10.42
CA TYR A 181 5.31 -3.67 10.89
C TYR A 181 6.82 -3.39 11.05
N GLN A 182 7.38 -3.82 12.19
CA GLN A 182 8.81 -3.72 12.48
C GLN A 182 9.45 -5.08 12.81
N GLY A 183 8.68 -6.03 13.32
CA GLY A 183 9.17 -7.36 13.66
C GLY A 183 8.07 -8.28 14.16
N TYR A 184 8.41 -9.56 14.36
CA TYR A 184 7.45 -10.58 14.79
C TYR A 184 8.03 -11.48 15.89
N LYS A 185 7.13 -12.20 16.55
CA LYS A 185 7.41 -13.41 17.34
C LYS A 185 6.34 -14.45 17.04
N LYS A 186 6.75 -15.71 16.95
CA LYS A 186 5.84 -16.85 16.81
C LYS A 186 5.25 -17.21 18.18
N LEU A 187 3.96 -17.52 18.20
CA LEU A 187 3.33 -18.11 19.38
C LEU A 187 3.72 -19.60 19.43
N THR A 188 4.27 -20.06 20.56
CA THR A 188 4.70 -21.48 20.70
C THR A 188 3.64 -22.35 21.36
N SER A 189 2.65 -21.77 22.05
CA SER A 189 1.58 -22.51 22.70
C SER A 189 0.47 -22.83 21.70
N SER A 190 0.27 -24.12 21.40
CA SER A 190 -0.74 -24.60 20.46
C SER A 190 -2.17 -24.25 20.88
N LEU A 191 -2.50 -24.40 22.16
CA LEU A 191 -3.81 -24.05 22.70
C LEU A 191 -4.09 -22.55 22.55
N LEU A 192 -3.13 -21.71 22.95
CA LEU A 192 -3.28 -20.26 22.85
C LEU A 192 -3.41 -19.80 21.39
N GLN A 193 -2.65 -20.41 20.49
CA GLN A 193 -2.71 -20.16 19.06
C GLN A 193 -4.09 -20.48 18.48
N GLN A 194 -4.66 -21.65 18.83
CA GLN A 194 -6.01 -22.04 18.40
C GLN A 194 -7.08 -21.08 18.94
N THR A 195 -7.03 -20.75 20.24
CA THR A 195 -7.99 -19.82 20.86
C THR A 195 -7.98 -18.46 20.17
N ILE A 196 -6.79 -17.91 19.90
CA ILE A 196 -6.66 -16.59 19.27
C ILE A 196 -7.06 -16.64 17.79
N ALA A 197 -6.69 -17.70 17.06
CA ALA A 197 -7.07 -17.89 15.67
C ALA A 197 -8.61 -17.95 15.50
N GLU A 198 -9.31 -18.71 16.34
CA GLU A 198 -10.77 -18.78 16.33
C GLU A 198 -11.42 -17.43 16.60
N ARG A 199 -10.89 -16.66 17.55
CA ARG A 199 -11.39 -15.31 17.86
C ARG A 199 -11.15 -14.33 16.72
N LEU A 200 -9.96 -14.35 16.12
CA LEU A 200 -9.67 -13.56 14.93
C LEU A 200 -10.69 -13.88 13.84
N LYS A 201 -10.96 -15.16 13.58
CA LYS A 201 -11.97 -15.60 12.60
C LYS A 201 -13.38 -15.08 12.93
N GLN A 202 -13.82 -15.17 14.19
CA GLN A 202 -15.11 -14.63 14.65
C GLN A 202 -15.22 -13.12 14.44
N GLN A 203 -14.11 -12.38 14.56
CA GLN A 203 -14.06 -10.93 14.33
C GLN A 203 -13.74 -10.54 12.88
N GLY A 204 -13.87 -11.46 11.92
CA GLY A 204 -13.59 -11.19 10.51
C GLY A 204 -12.11 -10.91 10.23
N TYR A 205 -11.22 -11.55 11.00
CA TYR A 205 -9.76 -11.43 10.95
C TYR A 205 -9.20 -10.04 11.25
N LYS A 206 -9.91 -9.26 12.07
CA LYS A 206 -9.40 -7.99 12.56
C LYS A 206 -8.30 -8.22 13.60
N ALA A 207 -7.11 -7.66 13.39
CA ALA A 207 -5.99 -7.86 14.30
C ALA A 207 -6.29 -7.38 15.73
N LEU A 208 -5.96 -8.22 16.71
CA LEU A 208 -6.15 -7.96 18.14
C LEU A 208 -4.92 -7.23 18.70
N THR A 209 -5.10 -6.29 19.61
CA THR A 209 -4.00 -5.74 20.42
C THR A 209 -3.58 -6.72 21.51
N LEU A 210 -2.38 -6.53 22.06
CA LEU A 210 -1.91 -7.34 23.19
C LEU A 210 -2.87 -7.27 24.39
N LYS A 211 -3.45 -6.11 24.70
CA LYS A 211 -4.43 -5.97 25.80
C LYS A 211 -5.71 -6.77 25.53
N GLU A 212 -6.22 -6.72 24.30
CA GLU A 212 -7.38 -7.52 23.90
C GLU A 212 -7.07 -9.02 23.97
N ALA A 213 -5.87 -9.44 23.54
CA ALA A 213 -5.43 -10.82 23.66
C ALA A 213 -5.24 -11.27 25.11
N GLN A 214 -4.67 -10.41 25.98
CA GLN A 214 -4.50 -10.72 27.41
C GLN A 214 -5.83 -10.86 28.13
N ALA A 215 -6.80 -9.99 27.84
CA ALA A 215 -8.15 -10.07 28.39
C ALA A 215 -8.85 -11.39 28.03
N LEU A 216 -8.49 -12.02 26.90
CA LEU A 216 -9.03 -13.30 26.44
C LEU A 216 -8.43 -14.51 27.16
N VAL A 217 -7.22 -14.39 27.71
CA VAL A 217 -6.56 -15.49 28.45
C VAL A 217 -6.94 -15.48 29.94
N SER A 218 -7.41 -14.34 30.45
CA SER A 218 -7.84 -14.16 31.85
C SER A 218 -9.30 -14.55 32.12
N GLN A 219 -10.04 -15.04 31.12
CA GLN A 219 -11.42 -15.53 31.23
C GLN A 219 -11.46 -17.05 31.17
#